data_AF-A0A6V7SSL0-F1
#
_entry.id   AF-A0A6V7SSL0-F1
#
_cell.length_a   1.000
_cell.length_b   1.000
_cell.length_c   1.000
_cell.angle_alpha   90.00
_cell.angle_beta   90.00
_cell.angle_gamma   90.00
#
_symmetry.space_group_name_H-M   'P 1'
#
loop_
_entity.id
_entity.type
_entity.pdbx_description
1 polymer ?
#
loop_
_entity_poly.entity_id
_entity_poly.type
_entity_poly.pdbx_seq_one_letter_code
_entity_poly.pdbx_strand_id
1 'polypeptide(L)'
;MARTKKSVTNHTPINTHTHMFNMLANNPMVNKSAHNQIGSKGTNINNKNNSGNMTQKGLNKTRIRRPHRYRPGVLALKEIRAYQATTQLLIPKIPFVRVVKEITKLYELPDSQFRYTPEALLALQTASEAYLVSLFEDAYLCSLHANRVTLMPKDIHLARRIRGRD
;
A
#
# COMPACT_ATOMS: atom_id res chain seq x y z
N MET A 1 23.99 -17.77 -39.57
CA MET A 1 22.62 -17.70 -38.99
C MET A 1 22.45 -16.35 -38.33
N ALA A 2 21.61 -15.48 -38.92
CA ALA A 2 21.41 -14.09 -38.51
C ALA A 2 20.40 -13.98 -37.36
N ARG A 3 20.70 -13.16 -36.36
CA ARG A 3 19.81 -12.86 -35.22
C ARG A 3 19.07 -11.54 -35.49
N THR A 4 17.81 -11.62 -35.87
CA THR A 4 16.93 -10.47 -36.09
C THR A 4 16.48 -9.87 -34.75
N LYS A 5 16.63 -8.54 -34.58
CA LYS A 5 16.09 -7.79 -33.44
C LYS A 5 14.63 -7.44 -33.75
N LYS A 6 13.67 -7.98 -33.01
CA LYS A 6 12.27 -7.51 -33.04
C LYS A 6 12.15 -6.22 -32.22
N SER A 7 11.67 -5.17 -32.88
CA SER A 7 11.24 -3.90 -32.27
C SER A 7 9.94 -4.09 -31.49
N VAL A 8 9.88 -3.62 -30.25
CA VAL A 8 8.66 -3.58 -29.44
C VAL A 8 8.12 -2.15 -29.47
N THR A 9 6.89 -1.99 -29.93
CA THR A 9 6.13 -0.72 -29.94
C THR A 9 5.51 -0.49 -28.56
N ASN A 10 5.87 0.62 -27.90
CA ASN A 10 5.23 1.04 -26.66
C ASN A 10 3.91 1.77 -26.99
N HIS A 11 2.79 1.24 -26.53
CA HIS A 11 1.49 1.94 -26.60
C HIS A 11 1.33 2.85 -25.37
N THR A 12 1.02 4.12 -25.60
CA THR A 12 0.58 5.07 -24.56
C THR A 12 -0.95 5.00 -24.44
N PRO A 13 -1.53 4.94 -23.23
CA PRO A 13 -2.97 5.15 -23.09
C PRO A 13 -3.29 6.65 -23.16
N ILE A 14 -4.25 6.96 -24.04
CA ILE A 14 -4.90 8.26 -24.23
C ILE A 14 -5.73 8.57 -22.99
N ASN A 15 -5.51 9.74 -22.38
CA ASN A 15 -6.31 10.27 -21.29
C ASN A 15 -7.23 11.36 -21.87
N THR A 16 -8.54 11.11 -21.91
CA THR A 16 -9.54 12.09 -22.34
C THR A 16 -10.76 12.07 -21.43
N HIS A 17 -11.11 13.28 -20.97
CA HIS A 17 -12.43 13.70 -20.46
C HIS A 17 -12.81 13.19 -19.05
N THR A 18 -13.27 14.00 -18.08
CA THR A 18 -13.87 15.34 -18.15
C THR A 18 -13.76 16.02 -16.77
N HIS A 19 -13.58 17.34 -16.79
CA HIS A 19 -13.91 18.27 -15.72
C HIS A 19 -15.26 17.98 -15.07
N MET A 20 -15.37 18.16 -13.75
CA MET A 20 -16.49 18.84 -13.10
C MET A 20 -16.14 19.06 -11.61
N PHE A 21 -16.37 20.30 -11.14
CA PHE A 21 -16.32 20.78 -9.75
C PHE A 21 -14.95 21.11 -9.14
N ASN A 22 -14.50 22.33 -9.43
CA ASN A 22 -13.67 23.14 -8.55
C ASN A 22 -14.57 24.28 -8.03
N MET A 23 -14.91 24.32 -6.73
CA MET A 23 -15.20 25.58 -6.03
C MET A 23 -15.41 25.39 -4.52
N LEU A 24 -14.81 26.33 -3.77
CA LEU A 24 -15.03 26.68 -2.35
C LEU A 24 -14.20 25.95 -1.29
N ALA A 25 -12.98 26.44 -1.06
CA ALA A 25 -12.53 26.84 0.29
C ALA A 25 -11.24 27.68 0.19
N ASN A 26 -11.41 29.00 0.11
CA ASN A 26 -10.36 29.97 0.44
C ASN A 26 -10.32 30.13 1.97
N ASN A 27 -9.13 30.03 2.57
CA ASN A 27 -8.75 30.91 3.68
C ASN A 27 -7.22 30.95 3.87
N PRO A 28 -6.65 32.10 4.27
CA PRO A 28 -5.23 32.41 4.10
C PRO A 28 -4.36 31.96 5.28
N MET A 29 -3.08 31.71 4.97
CA MET A 29 -2.02 31.39 5.91
C MET A 29 -1.70 32.59 6.82
N VAL A 30 -1.73 32.37 8.14
CA VAL A 30 -1.10 33.26 9.14
C VAL A 30 0.32 32.75 9.40
N ASN A 31 1.29 33.60 9.11
CA ASN A 31 2.72 33.37 9.27
C ASN A 31 3.14 33.81 10.69
N LYS A 32 3.74 32.91 11.48
CA LYS A 32 4.37 33.24 12.77
C LYS A 32 5.88 33.00 12.70
N SER A 33 6.61 34.12 12.65
CA SER A 33 7.89 34.43 13.30
C SER A 33 8.88 33.30 13.63
N ALA A 34 10.13 33.44 13.15
CA ALA A 34 11.29 33.40 14.04
C ALA A 34 12.51 34.09 13.40
N HIS A 35 13.05 35.02 14.16
CA HIS A 35 14.26 35.82 13.97
C HIS A 35 15.51 34.95 14.23
N ASN A 36 16.56 35.11 13.41
CA ASN A 36 17.95 35.08 13.87
C ASN A 36 18.90 35.56 12.76
N GLN A 37 19.41 36.77 12.96
CA GLN A 37 20.66 37.24 12.34
C GLN A 37 21.84 36.54 13.01
N ILE A 38 22.93 36.27 12.28
CA ILE A 38 24.33 36.42 12.73
C ILE A 38 25.25 36.25 11.50
N GLY A 39 26.12 37.23 11.27
CA GLY A 39 27.53 36.95 10.96
C GLY A 39 28.03 37.15 9.52
N SER A 40 28.13 38.41 9.07
CA SER A 40 28.96 38.82 7.93
C SER A 40 30.41 39.06 8.37
N LYS A 41 31.40 38.48 7.67
CA LYS A 41 32.84 38.88 7.59
C LYS A 41 33.46 38.04 6.46
N GLY A 42 33.75 38.59 5.27
CA GLY A 42 35.07 39.14 4.86
C GLY A 42 36.11 38.00 4.80
N THR A 43 36.82 37.65 3.72
CA THR A 43 37.42 38.37 2.58
C THR A 43 38.05 37.29 1.67
N ASN A 44 38.06 37.43 0.34
CA ASN A 44 39.31 37.60 -0.43
C ASN A 44 39.04 37.82 -1.92
N ILE A 45 39.59 38.91 -2.43
CA ILE A 45 39.72 39.24 -3.85
C ILE A 45 40.94 38.48 -4.37
N ASN A 46 40.79 37.70 -5.43
CA ASN A 46 41.91 37.46 -6.34
C ASN A 46 41.43 37.38 -7.78
N ASN A 47 41.77 38.46 -8.48
CA ASN A 47 41.59 38.65 -9.90
C ASN A 47 42.70 37.88 -10.63
N LYS A 48 42.35 36.99 -11.56
CA LYS A 48 43.28 36.55 -12.62
C LYS A 48 42.47 36.17 -13.85
N ASN A 49 42.54 37.06 -14.84
CA ASN A 49 42.04 36.91 -16.19
C ASN A 49 42.65 35.66 -16.84
N ASN A 50 41.85 34.86 -17.57
CA ASN A 50 42.29 34.39 -18.88
C ASN A 50 41.16 33.85 -19.76
N SER A 51 41.17 34.34 -21.00
CA SER A 51 40.77 33.68 -22.26
C SER A 51 39.38 33.05 -22.34
N GLY A 52 38.53 33.69 -23.15
CA GLY A 52 37.35 33.05 -23.70
C GLY A 52 37.70 31.77 -24.45
N ASN A 53 36.89 30.74 -24.21
CA ASN A 53 36.61 29.68 -25.16
C ASN A 53 35.14 29.30 -24.99
N MET A 54 34.34 29.61 -26.01
CA MET A 54 33.03 28.99 -26.22
C MET A 54 33.18 27.48 -26.08
N THR A 55 32.39 26.83 -25.23
CA THR A 55 31.88 25.49 -25.55
C THR A 55 30.73 25.10 -24.63
N GLN A 56 29.67 24.66 -25.30
CA GLN A 56 28.65 23.74 -24.79
C GLN A 56 27.66 24.33 -23.80
N LYS A 57 26.58 24.85 -24.41
CA LYS A 57 25.19 24.65 -23.98
C LYS A 57 25.03 23.19 -23.51
N GLY A 58 25.36 22.95 -22.24
CA GLY A 58 25.35 21.62 -21.64
C GLY A 58 23.93 21.11 -21.65
N LEU A 59 23.70 19.99 -22.34
CA LEU A 59 22.43 19.30 -22.35
C LEU A 59 21.91 19.22 -20.92
N ASN A 60 20.66 19.62 -20.70
CA ASN A 60 19.91 19.32 -19.48
C ASN A 60 19.83 17.80 -19.34
N LYS A 61 20.90 17.19 -18.82
CA LYS A 61 20.97 15.78 -18.49
C LYS A 61 19.99 15.63 -17.34
N THR A 62 18.77 15.24 -17.66
CA THR A 62 17.73 14.92 -16.70
C THR A 62 18.36 13.94 -15.72
N ARG A 63 18.68 14.45 -14.53
CA ARG A 63 19.26 13.65 -13.46
C ARG A 63 18.19 12.65 -13.09
N ILE A 64 18.27 11.44 -13.63
CA ILE A 64 17.36 10.34 -13.32
C ILE A 64 17.47 10.13 -11.80
N ARG A 65 16.51 10.70 -11.05
CA ARG A 65 16.44 10.54 -9.61
C ARG A 65 16.10 9.08 -9.37
N ARG A 66 16.85 8.43 -8.48
CA ARG A 66 16.54 7.07 -8.06
C ARG A 66 15.10 7.04 -7.53
N PRO A 67 14.31 6.01 -7.84
CA PRO A 67 12.97 5.89 -7.32
C PRO A 67 13.02 5.87 -5.79
N HIS A 68 12.13 6.64 -5.16
CA HIS A 68 12.00 6.68 -3.71
C HIS A 68 11.58 5.30 -3.19
N ARG A 69 12.29 4.77 -2.20
CA ARG A 69 11.96 3.51 -1.51
C ARG A 69 11.62 3.79 -0.06
N TYR A 70 10.45 3.32 0.37
CA TYR A 70 10.04 3.39 1.78
C TYR A 70 10.91 2.47 2.64
N ARG A 71 11.18 2.89 3.88
CA ARG A 71 11.83 2.04 4.88
C ARG A 71 10.90 0.85 5.21
N PRO A 72 11.46 -0.32 5.55
CA PRO A 72 10.63 -1.45 5.97
C PRO A 72 9.72 -1.05 7.14
N GLY A 73 8.47 -1.53 7.13
CA GLY A 73 7.46 -1.19 8.12
C GLY A 73 6.65 0.09 7.83
N VAL A 74 7.16 1.05 7.06
CA VAL A 74 6.44 2.31 6.79
C VAL A 74 5.15 2.08 6.00
N LEU A 75 5.23 1.26 4.95
CA LEU A 75 4.05 0.90 4.15
C LEU A 75 3.08 0.02 4.93
N ALA A 76 3.59 -0.94 5.71
CA ALA A 76 2.75 -1.79 6.57
C ALA A 76 1.96 -0.95 7.60
N LEU A 77 2.59 0.01 8.27
CA LEU A 77 1.91 0.91 9.21
C LEU A 77 0.88 1.84 8.52
N LYS A 78 1.08 2.15 7.24
CA LYS A 78 0.12 2.91 6.44
C LYS A 78 -1.09 2.05 6.08
N GLU A 79 -0.85 0.80 5.68
CA GLU A 79 -1.89 -0.18 5.35
C GLU A 79 -2.74 -0.54 6.58
N ILE A 80 -2.12 -0.81 7.74
CA ILE A 80 -2.82 -1.07 9.00
C ILE A 80 -3.79 0.07 9.32
N ARG A 81 -3.32 1.33 9.24
CA ARG A 81 -4.18 2.50 9.49
C ARG A 81 -5.32 2.62 8.48
N ALA A 82 -5.05 2.35 7.20
CA ALA A 82 -6.07 2.41 6.16
C ALA A 82 -7.16 1.34 6.35
N TYR A 83 -6.78 0.11 6.69
CA TYR A 83 -7.71 -1.00 6.91
C TYR A 83 -8.46 -0.90 8.24
N GLN A 84 -7.88 -0.28 9.27
CA GLN A 84 -8.60 -0.01 10.51
C GLN A 84 -9.59 1.15 10.39
N ALA A 85 -9.34 2.10 9.47
CA ALA A 85 -10.25 3.22 9.22
C ALA A 85 -11.46 2.85 8.35
N THR A 86 -11.41 1.71 7.65
CA THR A 86 -12.44 1.28 6.70
C THR A 86 -12.98 -0.09 7.09
N THR A 87 -14.19 -0.41 6.65
CA THR A 87 -14.86 -1.69 6.94
C THR A 87 -15.12 -2.52 5.68
N GLN A 88 -14.35 -2.26 4.63
CA GLN A 88 -14.49 -2.98 3.36
C GLN A 88 -13.99 -4.42 3.50
N LEU A 89 -14.66 -5.35 2.82
CA LEU A 89 -14.24 -6.75 2.74
C LEU A 89 -12.92 -6.86 1.97
N LEU A 90 -11.97 -7.60 2.52
CA LEU A 90 -10.62 -7.75 1.99
C LEU A 90 -10.46 -9.01 1.13
N ILE A 91 -11.26 -10.04 1.36
CA ILE A 91 -11.21 -11.27 0.57
C ILE A 91 -11.96 -11.05 -0.76
N PRO A 92 -11.37 -11.39 -1.92
CA PRO A 92 -12.08 -11.30 -3.18
C PRO A 92 -13.31 -12.23 -3.19
N LYS A 93 -14.47 -11.68 -3.60
CA LYS A 93 -15.77 -12.37 -3.54
C LYS A 93 -15.81 -13.69 -4.33
N ILE A 94 -15.27 -13.72 -5.55
CA ILE A 94 -15.35 -14.91 -6.42
C ILE A 94 -14.60 -16.12 -5.82
N PRO A 95 -13.32 -15.99 -5.41
CA PRO A 95 -12.63 -17.05 -4.67
C PRO A 95 -13.36 -17.50 -3.41
N PHE A 96 -13.88 -16.58 -2.60
CA PHE A 96 -14.60 -16.93 -1.38
C PHE A 96 -15.82 -17.81 -1.68
N VAL A 97 -16.63 -17.43 -2.69
CA VAL A 97 -17.79 -18.22 -3.11
C VAL A 97 -17.39 -19.62 -3.60
N ARG A 98 -16.25 -19.75 -4.29
CA ARG A 98 -15.76 -21.07 -4.72
C ARG A 98 -15.44 -21.98 -3.53
N VAL A 99 -14.77 -21.43 -2.51
CA VAL A 99 -14.45 -22.17 -1.27
C VAL A 99 -15.72 -22.57 -0.53
N VAL A 100 -16.70 -21.66 -0.41
CA VAL A 100 -17.98 -21.99 0.23
C VAL A 100 -18.67 -23.16 -0.48
N LYS A 101 -18.73 -23.14 -1.81
CA LYS A 101 -19.34 -24.23 -2.61
C LYS A 101 -18.54 -25.53 -2.56
N GLU A 102 -17.22 -25.44 -2.45
CA GLU A 102 -16.36 -26.62 -2.30
C GLU A 102 -16.63 -27.31 -0.96
N ILE A 103 -16.71 -26.54 0.13
CA ILE A 103 -17.00 -27.06 1.47
C ILE A 103 -18.40 -27.68 1.51
N THR A 104 -19.41 -27.00 0.99
CA THR A 104 -20.79 -27.50 1.07
C THR A 104 -21.01 -28.75 0.26
N LYS A 105 -20.30 -28.92 -0.87
CA LYS A 105 -20.31 -30.15 -1.65
C LYS A 105 -19.85 -31.39 -0.85
N LEU A 106 -19.03 -31.20 0.19
CA LEU A 106 -18.64 -32.30 1.09
C LEU A 106 -19.79 -32.80 1.96
N TYR A 107 -20.84 -31.99 2.13
CA TYR A 107 -21.99 -32.29 3.00
C TYR A 107 -23.31 -32.38 2.21
N GLU A 108 -23.26 -32.31 0.88
CA GLU A 108 -24.44 -32.48 0.03
C GLU A 108 -24.93 -33.94 0.07
N LEU A 109 -26.23 -34.11 0.32
CA LEU A 109 -26.92 -35.39 0.18
C LEU A 109 -27.09 -35.71 -1.32
N PRO A 110 -27.11 -37.00 -1.72
CA PRO A 110 -27.09 -37.41 -3.12
C PRO A 110 -28.17 -36.80 -4.02
N ASP A 111 -29.30 -36.37 -3.45
CA ASP A 111 -30.45 -35.85 -4.21
C ASP A 111 -30.75 -34.35 -3.95
N SER A 112 -29.88 -33.62 -3.26
CA SER A 112 -30.12 -32.20 -2.92
C SER A 112 -28.91 -31.32 -3.25
N GLN A 113 -29.13 -30.34 -4.13
CA GLN A 113 -28.14 -29.29 -4.45
C GLN A 113 -28.43 -28.01 -3.67
N PHE A 114 -27.44 -27.49 -2.95
CA PHE A 114 -27.59 -26.24 -2.23
C PHE A 114 -27.62 -25.04 -3.19
N ARG A 115 -28.62 -24.17 -3.01
CA ARG A 115 -28.71 -22.87 -3.66
C ARG A 115 -28.41 -21.77 -2.65
N TYR A 116 -27.63 -20.78 -3.07
CA TYR A 116 -27.20 -19.68 -2.22
C TYR A 116 -27.86 -18.38 -2.65
N THR A 117 -28.41 -17.66 -1.68
CA THR A 117 -28.77 -16.25 -1.88
C THR A 117 -27.51 -15.37 -1.83
N PRO A 118 -27.50 -14.23 -2.54
CA PRO A 118 -26.36 -13.32 -2.48
C PRO A 118 -26.12 -12.77 -1.06
N GLU A 119 -27.18 -12.54 -0.29
CA GLU A 119 -27.09 -12.07 1.11
C GLU A 119 -26.46 -13.12 2.02
N ALA A 120 -26.76 -14.41 1.82
CA ALA A 120 -26.16 -15.49 2.62
C ALA A 120 -24.65 -15.56 2.37
N LEU A 121 -24.21 -15.46 1.12
CA LEU A 121 -22.78 -15.45 0.77
C LEU A 121 -22.07 -14.24 1.37
N LEU A 122 -22.72 -13.07 1.36
CA LEU A 122 -22.19 -11.86 2.00
C LEU A 122 -22.08 -12.03 3.52
N ALA A 123 -23.11 -12.57 4.16
CA ALA A 123 -23.12 -12.81 5.60
C ALA A 123 -22.00 -13.79 6.03
N LEU A 124 -21.84 -14.89 5.28
CA LEU A 124 -20.74 -15.84 5.50
C LEU A 124 -19.38 -15.17 5.37
N GLN A 125 -19.19 -14.32 4.36
CA GLN A 125 -17.93 -13.61 4.16
C GLN A 125 -17.65 -12.64 5.30
N THR A 126 -18.62 -11.79 5.65
CA THR A 126 -18.50 -10.81 6.74
C THR A 126 -18.16 -11.50 8.06
N ALA A 127 -18.85 -12.60 8.39
CA ALA A 127 -18.58 -13.35 9.62
C ALA A 127 -17.18 -14.00 9.60
N SER A 128 -16.77 -14.55 8.46
CA SER A 128 -15.45 -15.18 8.31
C SER A 128 -14.30 -14.17 8.45
N GLU A 129 -14.42 -13.01 7.80
CA GLU A 129 -13.40 -11.95 7.91
C GLU A 129 -13.34 -11.36 9.32
N ALA A 130 -14.49 -11.11 9.96
CA ALA A 130 -14.54 -10.65 11.35
C ALA A 130 -13.88 -11.66 12.31
N TYR A 131 -14.13 -12.96 12.11
CA TYR A 131 -13.49 -14.01 12.89
C TYR A 131 -11.96 -14.00 12.71
N LEU A 132 -11.48 -13.89 11.48
CA LEU A 132 -10.05 -13.87 11.18
C LEU A 132 -9.35 -12.63 11.77
N VAL A 133 -9.98 -11.45 11.70
CA VAL A 133 -9.45 -10.23 12.32
C VAL A 133 -9.30 -10.41 13.83
N SER A 134 -10.35 -10.87 14.51
CA SER A 134 -10.30 -11.15 15.97
C SER A 134 -9.22 -12.19 16.31
N LEU A 135 -9.06 -13.23 15.50
CA LEU A 135 -8.03 -14.24 15.73
C LEU A 135 -6.61 -13.68 15.54
N PHE A 136 -6.41 -12.79 14.55
CA PHE A 136 -5.11 -12.14 14.34
C PHE A 136 -4.77 -11.15 15.45
N GLU A 137 -5.74 -10.47 16.04
CA GLU A 137 -5.54 -9.62 17.22
C GLU A 137 -5.03 -10.45 18.40
N ASP A 138 -5.71 -11.55 18.72
CA ASP A 138 -5.31 -12.48 19.80
C ASP A 138 -3.90 -13.06 19.55
N ALA A 139 -3.65 -13.52 18.32
CA ALA A 139 -2.35 -14.07 17.93
C ALA A 139 -1.24 -13.00 17.97
N TYR A 140 -1.56 -11.74 17.65
CA TYR A 140 -0.59 -10.65 17.69
C TYR A 140 -0.16 -10.36 19.13
N LEU A 141 -1.10 -10.35 20.08
CA LEU A 141 -0.79 -10.25 21.51
C LEU A 141 0.12 -11.40 21.98
N CYS A 142 -0.10 -12.63 21.49
CA CYS A 142 0.78 -13.76 21.78
C CYS A 142 2.20 -13.55 21.22
N SER A 143 2.32 -12.99 20.01
CA SER A 143 3.63 -12.69 19.42
C SER A 143 4.38 -11.60 20.19
N LEU A 144 3.66 -10.57 20.66
CA LEU A 144 4.20 -9.48 21.47
C LEU A 144 4.65 -9.98 22.85
N HIS A 145 3.87 -10.87 23.47
CA HIS A 145 4.25 -11.53 24.72
C HIS A 145 5.58 -12.30 24.59
N ALA A 146 5.87 -12.84 23.40
CA ALA A 146 7.13 -13.49 23.08
C ALA A 146 8.23 -12.55 22.53
N ASN A 147 8.09 -11.22 22.72
CA ASN A 147 9.03 -10.19 22.26
C ASN A 147 9.30 -10.20 20.74
N ARG A 148 8.30 -10.57 19.93
CA ARG A 148 8.39 -10.55 18.46
C ARG A 148 7.32 -9.63 17.88
N VAL A 149 7.60 -9.09 16.70
CA VAL A 149 6.64 -8.30 15.89
C VAL A 149 6.07 -9.12 14.73
N THR A 150 6.71 -10.22 14.38
CA THR A 150 6.28 -11.12 13.30
C THR A 150 5.42 -12.25 13.86
N LEU A 151 4.18 -12.33 13.38
CA LEU A 151 3.25 -13.43 13.64
C LEU A 151 3.80 -14.76 13.11
N MET A 152 3.62 -15.82 13.90
CA MET A 152 4.01 -17.19 13.55
C MET A 152 2.83 -18.15 13.77
N PRO A 153 2.81 -19.33 13.12
CA PRO A 153 1.72 -20.31 13.29
C PRO A 153 1.50 -20.73 14.75
N LYS A 154 2.57 -20.82 15.54
CA LYS A 154 2.50 -21.10 16.99
C LYS A 154 1.70 -20.07 17.78
N ASP A 155 1.69 -18.81 17.34
CA ASP A 155 0.96 -17.73 18.01
C ASP A 155 -0.56 -17.89 17.76
N ILE A 156 -0.95 -18.33 16.56
CA ILE A 156 -2.34 -18.65 16.20
C ILE A 156 -2.82 -19.90 16.94
N HIS A 157 -2.00 -20.94 16.99
CA HIS A 157 -2.34 -22.16 17.72
C HIS A 157 -2.54 -21.88 19.22
N LEU A 158 -1.65 -21.08 19.82
CA LEU A 158 -1.78 -20.67 21.21
C LEU A 158 -3.07 -19.86 21.44
N ALA A 159 -3.36 -18.89 20.58
CA ALA A 159 -4.59 -18.09 20.66
C ALA A 159 -5.85 -18.96 20.57
N ARG A 160 -5.90 -19.91 19.63
CA ARG A 160 -7.02 -20.85 19.50
C ARG A 160 -7.21 -21.73 20.73
N ARG A 161 -6.11 -22.22 21.29
CA ARG A 161 -6.12 -23.06 22.48
C ARG A 161 -6.64 -22.32 23.71
N ILE A 162 -6.20 -21.08 23.92
CA ILE A 162 -6.68 -20.23 25.02
C ILE A 162 -8.17 -19.91 24.85
N ARG A 163 -8.63 -19.74 23.61
CA ARG A 163 -10.03 -19.47 23.30
C ARG A 163 -10.96 -20.68 23.43
N GLY A 164 -10.42 -21.89 23.63
CA GLY A 164 -11.18 -23.12 23.79
C GLY A 164 -11.91 -23.57 22.51
N ARG A 165 -11.29 -23.36 21.33
CA ARG A 165 -11.88 -23.70 20.02
C ARG A 165 -11.21 -24.89 19.33
N ASP A 166 -10.77 -25.86 20.11
CA ASP A 166 -10.20 -27.13 19.65
C ASP A 166 -11.05 -28.30 20.15
#